data_AF-A0A520JPK8-F1
#
_entry.id   AF-A0A520JPK8-F1
#
_cell.length_a   1.000
_cell.length_b   1.000
_cell.length_c   1.000
_cell.angle_alpha   90.00
_cell.angle_beta   90.00
_cell.angle_gamma   90.00
#
_symmetry.space_group_name_H-M   'P 1'
#
loop_
_entity.id
_entity.type
_entity.pdbx_description
1 polymer ?
#
loop_
_entity_poly.entity_id
_entity_poly.type
_entity_poly.pdbx_seq_one_letter_code
_entity_poly.pdbx_strand_id
1 'polypeptide(L)'
;MGQVAERVAEFQDLALVKAELAARIAAIDVRAPYTRATDLAPDIDAIRLIAHRNGMNPAVTVTHFIDSALSRGEHGALVHGWLMTLSDAIYSERQDVQACHVFAAACSVRLAG
;
A
#
# COMPACT_ATOMS: atom_id res chain seq x y z
N MET A 1 -1.60 14.87 32.44
CA MET A 1 -2.65 14.02 31.82
C MET A 1 -2.88 14.30 30.33
N GLY A 2 -2.19 15.26 29.67
CA GLY A 2 -2.40 15.59 28.24
C GLY A 2 -1.68 14.70 27.22
N GLN A 3 -0.53 14.11 27.56
CA GLN A 3 0.32 13.37 26.60
C GLN A 3 -0.16 11.95 26.27
N VAL A 4 -1.20 11.46 26.96
CA VAL A 4 -1.84 10.17 26.66
C VAL A 4 -3.02 10.35 25.72
N ALA A 5 -3.76 11.46 25.81
CA ALA A 5 -4.90 11.74 24.93
C ALA A 5 -4.45 12.12 23.51
N GLU A 6 -3.39 12.92 23.37
CA GLU A 6 -2.80 13.29 22.07
C GLU A 6 -2.26 12.06 21.34
N ARG A 7 -1.52 11.19 22.06
CA ARG A 7 -1.03 9.93 21.49
C ARG A 7 -2.17 9.03 21.02
N VAL A 8 -3.23 8.89 21.83
CA VAL A 8 -4.40 8.08 21.47
C VAL A 8 -5.12 8.65 20.24
N ALA A 9 -5.18 9.97 20.08
CA ALA A 9 -5.72 10.61 18.89
C ALA A 9 -4.85 10.34 17.65
N GLU A 10 -3.52 10.48 17.75
CA GLU A 10 -2.59 10.16 16.65
C GLU A 10 -2.65 8.68 16.23
N PHE A 11 -2.78 7.75 17.19
CA PHE A 11 -2.98 6.33 16.90
C PHE A 11 -4.34 6.05 16.26
N GLN A 12 -5.40 6.77 16.65
CA GLN A 12 -6.73 6.65 16.03
C GLN A 12 -6.75 7.22 14.61
N ASP A 13 -6.06 8.35 14.37
CA ASP A 13 -5.85 8.93 13.04
C ASP A 13 -5.12 7.93 12.13
N LEU A 14 -4.05 7.30 12.61
CA LEU A 14 -3.33 6.29 11.83
C LEU A 14 -4.20 5.06 11.54
N ALA A 15 -5.00 4.60 12.50
CA ALA A 15 -5.92 3.48 12.29
C ALA A 15 -7.03 3.81 11.27
N LEU A 16 -7.58 5.03 11.31
CA LEU A 16 -8.54 5.53 10.32
C LEU A 16 -7.90 5.62 8.93
N VAL A 17 -6.68 6.13 8.83
CA VAL A 17 -5.92 6.17 7.57
C VAL A 17 -5.68 4.76 7.03
N LYS A 18 -5.27 3.81 7.88
CA LYS A 18 -5.09 2.41 7.47
C LYS A 18 -6.39 1.80 6.94
N ALA A 19 -7.51 2.05 7.62
CA ALA A 19 -8.82 1.57 7.20
C ALA A 19 -9.28 2.20 5.87
N GLU A 20 -9.06 3.50 5.68
CA GLU A 20 -9.36 4.19 4.42
C GLU A 20 -8.52 3.63 3.26
N LEU A 21 -7.21 3.46 3.48
CA LEU A 21 -6.32 2.88 2.49
C LEU A 21 -6.72 1.44 2.13
N ALA A 22 -7.06 0.62 3.11
CA ALA A 22 -7.54 -0.74 2.90
C ALA A 22 -8.86 -0.77 2.10
N ALA A 23 -9.80 0.13 2.40
CA ALA A 23 -11.05 0.24 1.66
C ALA A 23 -10.82 0.63 0.20
N ARG A 24 -9.89 1.56 -0.07
CA ARG A 24 -9.49 1.92 -1.44
C ARG A 24 -8.85 0.74 -2.16
N ILE A 25 -7.96 0.00 -1.51
CA ILE A 25 -7.32 -1.19 -2.09
C ILE A 25 -8.37 -2.24 -2.45
N ALA A 26 -9.34 -2.51 -1.57
CA ALA A 26 -10.43 -3.44 -1.86
C ALA A 26 -11.30 -2.97 -3.05
N ALA A 27 -11.57 -1.67 -3.16
CA ALA A 27 -12.30 -1.12 -4.30
C ALA A 27 -11.53 -1.26 -5.61
N ILE A 28 -10.21 -1.06 -5.58
CA ILE A 28 -9.32 -1.29 -6.71
C ILE A 28 -9.29 -2.78 -7.07
N ASP A 29 -9.24 -3.65 -6.07
CA ASP A 29 -9.17 -5.10 -6.26
C ASP A 29 -10.39 -5.66 -7.01
N VAL A 30 -11.58 -5.19 -6.66
CA VAL A 30 -12.83 -5.51 -7.35
C VAL A 30 -12.83 -5.01 -8.81
N ARG A 31 -12.17 -3.87 -9.08
CA ARG A 31 -12.08 -3.26 -10.41
C ARG A 31 -10.92 -3.80 -11.25
N ALA A 32 -9.85 -4.27 -10.62
CA ALA A 32 -8.61 -4.73 -11.25
C ALA A 32 -8.79 -5.74 -12.40
N PRO A 33 -9.70 -6.74 -12.34
CA PRO A 33 -9.91 -7.65 -13.46
C PRO A 33 -10.60 -7.01 -14.67
N TYR A 34 -11.28 -5.87 -14.50
CA TYR A 34 -12.05 -5.17 -15.55
C TYR A 34 -11.39 -3.87 -16.01
N THR A 35 -10.35 -3.42 -15.32
CA THR A 35 -9.71 -2.11 -15.50
C THR A 35 -8.28 -2.28 -16.03
N ARG A 36 -7.87 -1.42 -16.97
CA ARG A 36 -6.52 -1.42 -17.56
C ARG A 36 -5.51 -0.87 -16.55
N ALA A 37 -4.26 -1.32 -16.64
CA ALA A 37 -3.15 -0.84 -15.80
C ALA A 37 -3.03 0.70 -15.73
N THR A 38 -3.25 1.39 -16.85
CA THR A 38 -3.20 2.86 -16.94
C THR A 38 -4.28 3.56 -16.13
N ASP A 39 -5.45 2.93 -15.97
CA ASP A 39 -6.58 3.48 -15.21
C ASP A 39 -6.44 3.16 -13.71
N LEU A 40 -5.67 2.12 -13.37
CA LEU A 40 -5.27 1.79 -11.99
C LEU A 40 -4.17 2.68 -11.42
N ALA A 41 -3.26 3.17 -12.27
CA ALA A 41 -2.13 4.02 -11.87
C ALA A 41 -2.51 5.22 -10.98
N PRO A 42 -3.51 6.06 -11.32
CA PRO A 42 -3.88 7.20 -10.48
C PRO A 42 -4.46 6.80 -9.11
N ASP A 43 -5.19 5.68 -9.03
CA ASP A 43 -5.73 5.16 -7.77
C ASP A 43 -4.60 4.68 -6.84
N ILE A 44 -3.58 4.02 -7.41
CA ILE A 44 -2.38 3.56 -6.68
C ILE A 44 -1.51 4.74 -6.23
N ASP A 45 -1.35 5.78 -7.06
CA ASP A 45 -0.61 6.99 -6.69
C ASP A 45 -1.30 7.77 -5.55
N ALA A 46 -2.64 7.83 -5.56
CA ALA A 46 -3.39 8.44 -4.47
C ALA A 46 -3.17 7.72 -3.12
N ILE A 47 -3.12 6.38 -3.12
CA ILE A 47 -2.77 5.59 -1.94
C ILE A 47 -1.35 5.91 -1.47
N ARG A 48 -0.39 5.99 -2.40
CA ARG A 48 0.99 6.32 -2.10
C ARG A 48 1.13 7.71 -1.47
N LEU A 49 0.41 8.71 -1.98
CA LEU A 49 0.46 10.07 -1.46
C LEU A 49 -0.07 10.15 -0.02
N ILE A 50 -1.16 9.45 0.28
CA ILE A 50 -1.74 9.37 1.62
C ILE A 50 -0.79 8.63 2.57
N ALA A 51 -0.23 7.50 2.13
CA ALA A 51 0.74 6.74 2.90
C ALA A 51 1.99 7.58 3.22
N HIS A 52 2.53 8.29 2.23
CA HIS A 52 3.70 9.15 2.41
C HIS A 52 3.44 10.30 3.38
N ARG A 53 2.28 10.95 3.28
CA ARG A 53 1.88 12.04 4.18
C ARG A 53 1.75 11.58 5.64
N ASN A 54 1.45 10.31 5.87
CA ASN A 54 1.34 9.70 7.20
C ASN A 54 2.62 8.97 7.65
N GLY A 55 3.74 9.11 6.92
CA GLY A 55 5.01 8.48 7.27
C GLY A 55 5.04 6.95 7.09
N MET A 56 4.10 6.38 6.34
CA MET A 56 3.99 4.93 6.11
C MET A 56 4.96 4.47 5.01
N ASN A 57 6.26 4.52 5.32
CA ASN A 57 7.34 4.14 4.40
C ASN A 57 7.19 2.78 3.70
N PRO A 58 6.81 1.66 4.37
CA PRO A 58 6.69 0.37 3.68
C PRO A 58 5.58 0.38 2.62
N ALA A 59 4.47 1.10 2.85
CA ALA A 59 3.39 1.22 1.86
C ALA A 59 3.84 2.00 0.63
N VAL A 60 4.68 3.03 0.80
CA VAL A 60 5.28 3.82 -0.30
C VAL A 60 6.20 2.96 -1.16
N THR A 61 7.00 2.08 -0.54
CA THR A 61 7.88 1.16 -1.27
C THR A 61 7.08 0.16 -2.10
N VAL A 62 6.05 -0.47 -1.52
CA VAL A 62 5.21 -1.43 -2.25
C VAL A 62 4.46 -0.76 -3.41
N THR A 63 3.92 0.45 -3.20
CA THR A 63 3.27 1.22 -4.28
C THR A 63 4.23 1.57 -5.42
N HIS A 64 5.48 1.93 -5.13
CA HIS A 64 6.51 2.15 -6.15
C HIS A 64 6.80 0.90 -7.01
N PHE A 65 6.83 -0.27 -6.38
CA PHE A 65 7.00 -1.53 -7.10
C PHE A 65 5.81 -1.83 -8.02
N ILE A 66 4.59 -1.59 -7.54
CA ILE A 66 3.36 -1.74 -8.33
C ILE A 66 3.38 -0.79 -9.52
N ASP A 67 3.71 0.48 -9.33
CA ASP A 67 3.80 1.49 -10.39
C ASP A 67 4.81 1.10 -11.49
N SER A 68 5.96 0.56 -11.07
CA SER A 68 6.97 0.03 -12.00
C SER A 68 6.46 -1.17 -12.80
N ALA A 69 5.66 -2.05 -12.20
CA ALA A 69 5.07 -3.22 -12.88
C ALA A 69 3.93 -2.81 -13.83
N LEU A 70 3.06 -1.88 -13.41
CA LEU A 70 2.01 -1.30 -14.24
C LEU A 70 2.60 -0.58 -15.46
N SER A 71 3.72 0.13 -15.28
CA SER A 71 4.46 0.80 -16.37
C SER A 71 5.05 -0.20 -17.38
N ARG A 72 5.36 -1.44 -16.97
CA ARG A 72 5.76 -2.53 -17.88
C ARG A 72 4.58 -3.14 -18.64
N GLY A 73 3.35 -2.71 -18.33
CA GLY A 73 2.12 -3.27 -18.90
C GLY A 73 1.68 -4.57 -18.22
N GLU A 74 2.24 -4.92 -17.06
CA GLU A 74 1.80 -6.08 -16.30
C GLU A 74 0.43 -5.79 -15.66
N HIS A 75 -0.56 -6.64 -15.95
CA HIS A 75 -1.93 -6.54 -15.44
C HIS A 75 -2.57 -7.92 -15.29
N GLY A 76 -3.65 -8.03 -14.52
CA GLY A 76 -4.39 -9.27 -14.34
C GLY A 76 -4.13 -9.95 -12.99
N ALA A 77 -4.01 -11.28 -12.97
CA ALA A 77 -4.00 -12.08 -11.73
C ALA A 77 -2.91 -11.70 -10.71
N LEU A 78 -1.80 -11.09 -11.16
CA LEU A 78 -0.73 -10.62 -10.28
C LEU A 78 -1.12 -9.35 -9.48
N VAL A 79 -2.03 -8.52 -10.01
CA VAL A 79 -2.50 -7.29 -9.36
C VAL A 79 -3.17 -7.60 -8.02
N HIS A 80 -4.01 -8.63 -7.97
CA HIS A 80 -4.66 -9.09 -6.73
C HIS A 80 -3.61 -9.46 -5.66
N GLY A 81 -2.56 -10.17 -6.06
CA GLY A 81 -1.45 -10.54 -5.16
C GLY A 81 -0.64 -9.34 -4.66
N TRP A 82 -0.49 -8.30 -5.47
CA TRP A 82 0.20 -7.07 -5.07
C TRP A 82 -0.67 -6.19 -4.16
N LEU A 83 -1.98 -6.09 -4.42
CA LEU A 83 -2.94 -5.36 -3.59
C LEU A 83 -3.08 -6.01 -2.20
N MET A 84 -3.08 -7.34 -2.13
CA MET A 84 -3.05 -8.07 -0.86
C MET A 84 -1.75 -7.79 -0.08
N THR A 85 -0.60 -7.73 -0.77
CA THR A 85 0.71 -7.39 -0.17
C THR A 85 0.74 -5.95 0.34
N LEU A 86 0.15 -5.01 -0.41
CA LEU A 86 0.02 -3.62 0.00
C LEU A 86 -0.86 -3.47 1.25
N SER A 87 -1.99 -4.20 1.30
CA SER A 87 -2.88 -4.22 2.46
C SER A 87 -2.16 -4.75 3.70
N ASP A 88 -1.41 -5.85 3.57
CA ASP A 88 -0.61 -6.42 4.66
C ASP A 88 0.45 -5.42 5.19
N ALA A 89 1.14 -4.72 4.28
CA ALA A 89 2.11 -3.68 4.63
C ALA A 89 1.47 -2.50 5.38
N ILE A 90 0.23 -2.13 5.06
CA ILE A 90 -0.53 -1.07 5.74
C ILE A 90 -0.96 -1.51 7.15
N TYR A 91 -1.41 -2.76 7.29
CA TYR A 91 -1.82 -3.32 8.59
C TYR A 91 -0.64 -3.68 9.49
N SER A 92 0.56 -3.84 8.93
CA SER A 92 1.76 -4.13 9.72
C SER A 92 1.97 -3.10 10.83
N GLU A 93 2.13 -3.59 12.06
CA GLU A 93 2.38 -2.77 13.26
C GLU A 93 3.79 -2.17 13.26
N ARG A 94 4.69 -2.72 12.41
CA ARG A 94 6.05 -2.23 12.22
C ARG A 94 6.15 -1.46 10.91
N GLN A 95 6.13 -0.13 11.03
CA GLN A 95 6.40 0.79 9.92
C GLN A 95 7.89 1.18 9.82
N ASP A 96 8.75 0.41 10.49
CA ASP A 96 10.19 0.64 10.56
C ASP A 96 10.91 0.29 9.24
N VAL A 97 12.11 0.85 9.04
CA VAL A 97 12.99 0.60 7.90
C VAL A 97 13.24 -0.90 7.70
N GLN A 98 13.27 -1.69 8.77
CA GLN A 98 13.46 -3.14 8.66
C GLN A 98 12.26 -3.86 8.02
N ALA A 99 11.03 -3.40 8.25
CA ALA A 99 9.85 -3.94 7.55
C ALA A 99 9.89 -3.59 6.06
N CYS A 100 10.33 -2.37 5.72
CA CYS A 100 10.54 -1.96 4.34
C CYS A 100 11.51 -2.90 3.59
N HIS A 101 12.62 -3.30 4.21
CA HIS A 101 13.56 -4.26 3.63
C HIS A 101 12.96 -5.65 3.40
N VAL A 102 12.12 -6.14 4.32
CA VAL A 102 11.45 -7.45 4.19
C VAL A 102 10.44 -7.43 3.04
N PHE A 103 9.62 -6.38 2.94
CA PHE A 103 8.68 -6.22 1.84
C PHE A 103 9.39 -6.02 0.50
N ALA A 104 10.47 -5.26 0.45
CA ALA A 104 11.28 -5.11 -0.75
C ALA A 104 11.85 -6.47 -1.23
N ALA A 105 12.38 -7.29 -0.32
CA ALA A 105 12.86 -8.64 -0.64
C ALA A 105 11.73 -9.56 -1.14
N ALA A 106 10.55 -9.52 -0.50
CA ALA A 106 9.39 -10.29 -0.92
C ALA A 106 8.87 -9.85 -2.32
N CYS A 107 8.85 -8.54 -2.58
CA CYS A 107 8.51 -7.98 -3.89
C CYS A 107 9.52 -8.41 -4.96
N SER A 108 10.83 -8.40 -4.68
CA SER A 108 11.85 -8.86 -5.62
C SER A 108 11.67 -10.32 -6.02
N VAL A 109 11.30 -11.21 -5.09
CA VAL A 109 11.07 -12.63 -5.40
C VAL A 109 9.79 -12.83 -6.21
N ARG A 110 8.73 -12.06 -5.92
CA ARG A 110 7.43 -12.19 -6.60
C ARG A 110 7.36 -11.51 -7.96
N LEU A 111 8.20 -10.49 -8.21
CA LEU A 111 8.23 -9.71 -9.45
C LEU A 111 9.35 -10.13 -10.43
N ALA A 112 10.33 -10.93 -9.98
CA ALA A 112 11.37 -11.48 -10.86
C ALA A 112 10.98 -12.85 -11.45
N GLY A 113 9.73 -13.30 -11.25
CA GLY A 113 9.18 -14.54 -11.79
C GLY A 113 8.66 -14.39 -13.19
#